data_AF-A0A7V4GWQ3-F1
#
_entry.id   AF-A0A7V4GWQ3-F1
#
_cell.length_a   1.000
_cell.length_b   1.000
_cell.length_c   1.000
_cell.angle_alpha   90.00
_cell.angle_beta   90.00
_cell.angle_gamma   90.00
#
_symmetry.space_group_name_H-M   'P 1'
#
loop_
_entity.id
_entity.type
_entity.pdbx_description
1 polymer ?
#
loop_
_entity_poly.entity_id
_entity_poly.type
_entity_poly.pdbx_seq_one_letter_code
_entity_poly.pdbx_strand_id
1 'polypeptide(L)' 'MIGQRNALLLIDMQYDFCHRDGTLYVPGAENDVVRTAGFIRNNKNVMERIILTMDFHQVTDISHPVFWADREGRHP' A
#
# COMPACT_ATOMS: atom_id res chain seq x y z
N MET A 1 24.08 -21.09 -16.18
CA MET A 1 23.04 -20.19 -16.72
C MET A 1 22.42 -19.46 -15.55
N ILE A 2 22.39 -18.13 -15.57
CA ILE A 2 21.65 -17.36 -14.57
C ILE A 2 20.17 -17.53 -14.94
N GLY A 3 19.42 -18.32 -14.18
CA GLY A 3 17.99 -18.48 -14.38
C GLY A 3 17.26 -17.14 -14.20
N GLN A 4 16.12 -16.98 -14.87
CA GLN A 4 15.30 -15.78 -14.74
C GLN A 4 14.85 -15.62 -13.28
N ARG A 5 15.16 -14.47 -12.67
CA ARG A 5 14.78 -14.13 -11.29
C ARG A 5 13.60 -13.16 -11.32
N ASN A 6 12.42 -13.62 -10.93
CA ASN A 6 11.23 -12.77 -10.87
C ASN A 6 10.97 -12.32 -9.43
N ALA A 7 10.65 -11.04 -9.26
CA ALA A 7 10.15 -10.47 -8.02
C ALA A 7 8.76 -9.87 -8.23
N LEU A 8 7.91 -9.96 -7.23
CA LEU A 8 6.62 -9.25 -7.16
C LEU A 8 6.75 -8.09 -6.18
N LEU A 9 6.46 -6.87 -6.63
CA LEU A 9 6.32 -5.68 -5.80
C LEU A 9 4.83 -5.41 -5.58
N LEU A 10 4.40 -5.43 -4.33
CA LEU A 10 3.06 -5.03 -3.90
C LEU A 10 3.13 -3.63 -3.33
N ILE A 11 2.44 -2.69 -3.97
CA ILE A 11 2.47 -1.29 -3.59
C ILE A 11 1.26 -1.00 -2.71
N ASP A 12 1.52 -0.63 -1.46
CA ASP A 12 0.57 -0.03 -0.50
C ASP A 12 -0.78 -0.77 -0.43
N MET A 13 -0.74 -2.10 -0.43
CA MET A 13 -1.92 -2.95 -0.32
C MET A 13 -2.44 -3.02 1.14
N GLN A 14 -2.60 -1.84 1.76
CA GLN A 14 -2.98 -1.62 3.15
C GLN A 14 -4.49 -1.51 3.32
N TYR A 15 -4.96 -1.66 4.56
CA TYR A 15 -6.38 -1.56 4.92
C TYR A 15 -7.03 -0.27 4.40
N ASP A 16 -6.37 0.88 4.61
CA ASP A 16 -6.92 2.18 4.24
C ASP A 16 -7.22 2.32 2.75
N PHE A 17 -6.46 1.64 1.88
CA PHE A 17 -6.66 1.67 0.43
C PHE A 17 -7.52 0.50 -0.07
N CYS A 18 -7.44 -0.67 0.58
CA CYS A 18 -8.00 -1.91 0.05
C CYS A 18 -9.28 -2.40 0.73
N HIS A 19 -9.60 -1.93 1.93
CA HIS A 19 -10.83 -2.29 2.63
C HIS A 19 -11.91 -1.23 2.43
N ARG A 20 -13.17 -1.62 2.30
CA ARG A 20 -14.30 -0.70 2.08
C ARG A 20 -14.50 0.32 3.19
N ASP A 21 -14.09 -0.04 4.40
CA ASP A 21 -14.12 0.83 5.58
C ASP A 21 -12.79 1.59 5.80
N GLY A 22 -11.85 1.46 4.86
CA GLY A 22 -10.58 2.17 4.87
C GLY A 22 -10.76 3.67 4.62
N THR A 23 -9.89 4.48 5.23
CA THR A 23 -10.02 5.95 5.17
C THR A 23 -9.77 6.54 3.78
N LEU A 24 -9.06 5.83 2.91
CA LEU A 24 -8.78 6.24 1.52
C LEU A 24 -9.05 5.11 0.52
N TYR A 25 -10.18 4.42 0.70
CA TYR A 25 -10.54 3.23 -0.07
C TYR A 25 -10.56 3.48 -1.58
N VAL A 26 -9.85 2.62 -2.31
CA VAL A 26 -9.86 2.58 -3.77
C VAL A 26 -10.94 1.60 -4.25
N PRO A 27 -11.96 2.06 -5.00
CA PRO A 27 -13.06 1.19 -5.42
C PRO A 27 -12.61 -0.08 -6.14
N GLY A 28 -12.99 -1.23 -5.60
CA GLY A 28 -12.69 -2.55 -6.15
C GLY A 28 -11.36 -3.16 -5.70
N ALA A 29 -10.55 -2.45 -4.91
CA ALA A 29 -9.24 -2.93 -4.45
C ALA A 29 -9.32 -4.18 -3.58
N GLU A 30 -10.43 -4.42 -2.87
CA GLU A 30 -10.67 -5.66 -2.13
C GLU A 30 -10.68 -6.89 -3.06
N ASN A 31 -11.15 -6.72 -4.30
CA ASN A 31 -11.12 -7.78 -5.30
C ASN A 31 -9.70 -7.96 -5.87
N ASP A 32 -8.91 -6.88 -5.98
CA ASP A 32 -7.50 -6.96 -6.36
C ASP A 32 -6.65 -7.69 -5.32
N VAL A 33 -6.96 -7.52 -4.02
CA VAL A 33 -6.34 -8.33 -2.95
C VAL A 33 -6.59 -9.82 -3.20
N VAL A 34 -7.83 -10.21 -3.51
CA VAL A 34 -8.17 -11.62 -3.80
C VAL A 34 -7.46 -12.13 -5.06
N ARG A 35 -7.46 -11.34 -6.15
CA ARG A 35 -6.77 -11.68 -7.41
C ARG A 35 -5.27 -11.84 -7.19
N THR A 36 -4.65 -10.92 -6.44
CA THR A 36 -3.23 -10.93 -6.12
C THR A 36 -2.86 -12.13 -5.26
N ALA A 37 -3.66 -12.45 -4.25
CA ALA A 37 -3.46 -13.67 -3.46
C ALA A 37 -3.56 -14.94 -4.32
N GLY A 38 -4.48 -14.98 -5.29
CA GLY A 38 -4.56 -16.05 -6.28
C GLY A 38 -3.32 -16.13 -7.17
N PHE A 39 -2.86 -14.98 -7.69
CA PHE A 39 -1.66 -14.88 -8.50
C PHE A 39 -0.42 -15.41 -7.77
N ILE A 40 -0.22 -15.01 -6.50
CA ILE A 40 0.89 -15.49 -5.67
C ILE A 40 0.84 -17.01 -5.51
N ARG A 41 -0.34 -17.57 -5.17
CA ARG A 41 -0.50 -19.02 -5.00
C ARG A 41 -0.17 -19.79 -6.29
N ASN A 42 -0.61 -19.27 -7.44
CA ASN A 42 -0.43 -19.91 -8.74
C ASN A 42 1.01 -19.81 -9.28
N ASN A 43 1.78 -18.79 -8.86
CA ASN A 43 3.11 -18.50 -9.41
C ASN A 43 4.26 -18.67 -8.40
N LYS A 44 3.99 -19.22 -7.21
CA LYS A 44 4.99 -19.34 -6.13
C LYS A 44 6.31 -20.04 -6.52
N ASN A 45 6.28 -20.94 -7.51
CA ASN A 45 7.46 -21.71 -7.93
C ASN A 45 8.41 -20.93 -8.85
N VAL A 46 7.94 -19.82 -9.45
CA VAL A 46 8.72 -18.99 -10.39
C VAL A 46 9.02 -17.60 -9.84
N MET A 47 8.56 -17.32 -8.62
CA MET A 47 8.70 -16.04 -7.93
C MET A 47 9.71 -16.18 -6.80
N GLU A 48 10.84 -15.50 -6.92
CA GLU A 48 11.94 -15.59 -5.95
C GLU A 48 11.71 -14.68 -4.74
N ARG A 49 11.01 -13.56 -4.94
CA ARG A 49 10.81 -12.55 -3.91
C ARG A 49 9.45 -11.89 -4.03
N ILE A 50 8.84 -11.63 -2.88
CA ILE A 50 7.71 -10.70 -2.75
C ILE A 50 8.21 -9.54 -1.89
N ILE A 51 8.04 -8.32 -2.38
CA ILE A 51 8.39 -7.07 -1.71
C ILE A 51 7.08 -6.32 -1.49
N LEU A 52 6.88 -5.81 -0.29
CA LEU A 52 5.73 -4.98 0.05
C LEU A 52 6.24 -3.59 0.37
N THR A 53 5.58 -2.56 -0.15
CA THR A 53 5.72 -1.20 0.36
C THR A 53 4.60 -0.93 1.36
N MET A 54 4.82 0.09 2.17
CA MET A 54 3.83 0.58 3.12
C MET A 54 3.95 2.10 3.13
N ASP A 55 2.84 2.76 2.82
CA ASP A 55 2.69 4.17 3.11
C ASP A 55 2.55 4.31 4.63
N PHE A 56 3.53 4.95 5.27
CA PHE A 56 3.65 5.00 6.72
C PHE A 56 3.94 6.43 7.18
N HIS A 57 3.00 6.99 7.93
CA HIS A 57 3.05 8.37 8.40
C HIS A 57 3.19 8.45 9.91
N GLN A 58 3.91 9.46 10.39
CA GLN A 58 3.81 9.87 11.78
C GLN A 58 2.49 10.61 12.00
N VAL A 59 2.02 10.70 13.25
CA VAL A 59 0.80 11.47 13.57
C VAL A 59 0.93 12.92 13.09
N THR A 60 2.10 13.53 13.32
CA THR A 60 2.46 14.86 12.83
C THR A 60 3.31 14.75 11.56
N ASP A 61 2.69 14.33 10.48
CA ASP A 61 3.29 14.31 9.14
C ASP A 61 2.86 15.55 8.33
N ILE A 62 3.72 16.02 7.42
CA ILE A 62 3.47 17.20 6.57
C ILE A 62 2.23 17.05 5.67
N SER A 63 1.79 15.82 5.39
CA SER A 63 0.55 15.56 4.66
C SER A 63 -0.72 15.78 5.49
N HIS A 64 -0.62 15.87 6.83
CA HIS A 64 -1.76 16.06 7.72
C HIS A 64 -1.96 17.54 8.10
N PRO A 65 -3.22 18.03 8.23
CA PRO A 65 -3.50 19.41 8.65
C PRO A 65 -2.83 19.82 9.96
N VAL A 66 -2.69 18.89 10.91
CA VAL A 66 -2.06 19.14 12.22
C VAL A 66 -0.61 19.63 12.14
N PHE A 67 0.10 19.34 11.04
CA PHE A 67 1.46 19.82 10.83
C PHE A 67 1.51 21.32 10.52
N TRP A 68 0.45 21.86 9.91
CA TRP A 68 0.43 23.23 9.40
C TRP A 68 -0.26 24.17 10.38
N ALA A 69 0.25 25.39 10.46
CA ALA A 69 -0.41 26.50 11.13
C ALA A 69 -0.12 27.81 10.38
N ASP A 70 -1.07 28.74 10.39
CA ASP A 70 -0.82 30.09 9.89
C ASP A 70 0.02 30.94 10.87
N ARG A 71 0.25 32.21 10.53
CA ARG A 71 1.04 33.13 11.38
C ARG A 71 0.40 33.37 12.75
N GLU A 72 -0.91 33.24 12.84
CA GLU A 72 -1.69 33.39 14.07
C GLU A 72 -1.78 32.09 14.89
N GLY A 73 -1.14 31.00 14.42
CA GLY A 73 -1.13 29.70 15.09
C GLY A 73 -2.40 28.87 14.87
N ARG A 74 -3.22 29.21 13.88
CA ARG A 74 -4.44 28.46 13.55
C ARG A 74 -4.13 27.33 12.57
N HIS A 75 -4.60 26.14 12.89
CA HIS A 75 -4.51 24.98 12.01
C HIS A 75 -5.57 25.07 10.88
N PRO A 76 -5.30 24.47 9.71
CA PRO A 76 -6.30 24.29 8.65
C PRO A 76 -7.54 23.51 9.10
#